data_AF-A0ABD5KB52-F1
#
_entry.id   AF-A0ABD5KB52-F1
#
_cell.length_a   1.000
_cell.length_b   1.000
_cell.length_c   1.000
_cell.angle_alpha   90.00
_cell.angle_beta   90.00
_cell.angle_gamma   90.00
#
_symmetry.space_group_name_H-M   'P 1'
#
loop_
_entity.id
_entity.type
_entity.pdbx_description
1 polymer ?
#
loop_
_entity_poly.entity_id
_entity_poly.type
_entity_poly.pdbx_seq_one_letter_code
_entity_poly.pdbx_strand_id
1 'polypeptide(L)' 'MNVTNAMKMSIRMKASDDPIDLRAMEEAGGRYVDIKYPKFEFPSEAHQMKYNRIRKELRGGEGSSES' A
#
# COMPACT_ATOMS: atom_id res chain seq x y z
N MET A 1 -9.60 -18.25 28.49
CA MET A 1 -9.86 -16.95 27.84
C MET A 1 -8.85 -16.81 26.71
N ASN A 2 -9.27 -17.04 25.47
CA ASN A 2 -8.38 -16.98 24.30
C ASN A 2 -8.16 -15.53 23.90
N VAL A 3 -7.14 -14.90 24.46
CA VAL A 3 -6.61 -13.64 23.93
C VAL A 3 -5.58 -14.01 22.88
N THR A 4 -6.03 -14.49 21.72
CA THR A 4 -5.20 -14.46 20.52
C THR A 4 -5.04 -13.01 20.13
N ASN A 5 -4.10 -12.32 20.78
CA ASN A 5 -3.39 -11.19 20.18
C ASN A 5 -2.64 -11.76 18.98
N ALA A 6 -3.36 -12.14 17.93
CA ALA A 6 -2.80 -12.11 16.60
C ALA A 6 -2.47 -10.63 16.40
N MET A 7 -1.21 -10.27 16.64
CA MET A 7 -0.66 -9.01 16.15
C MET A 7 -1.06 -8.95 14.69
N LYS A 8 -2.14 -8.22 14.37
CA LYS A 8 -2.46 -7.89 12.99
C LYS A 8 -1.29 -7.02 12.56
N MET A 9 -0.29 -7.66 11.96
CA MET A 9 0.91 -7.05 11.41
C MET A 9 0.49 -6.23 10.19
N SER A 10 -0.24 -5.15 10.43
CA SER A 10 -0.63 -4.22 9.40
C SER A 10 0.57 -3.33 9.08
N ILE A 11 0.97 -3.29 7.83
CA ILE A 11 2.06 -2.43 7.39
C ILE A 11 1.50 -1.04 7.18
N ARG A 12 2.14 -0.04 7.78
CA ARG A 12 1.75 1.37 7.65
C ARG A 12 2.85 2.15 6.97
N MET A 13 2.49 2.94 5.98
CA MET A 13 3.40 3.89 5.33
C MET A 13 2.76 5.26 5.17
N LYS A 14 3.58 6.29 4.92
CA LYS A 14 3.09 7.64 4.65
C LYS A 14 2.11 7.59 3.47
N ALA A 15 0.92 8.16 3.64
CA ALA A 15 -0.01 8.30 2.53
C ALA A 15 0.54 9.31 1.52
N SER A 16 0.31 9.01 0.26
CA SER A 16 0.50 9.94 -0.86
C SER A 16 -0.85 10.59 -1.19
N ASP A 17 -0.81 11.82 -1.65
CA ASP A 17 -1.95 12.57 -2.20
C ASP A 17 -2.05 12.43 -3.73
N ASP A 18 -1.09 11.74 -4.36
CA ASP A 18 -1.12 11.45 -5.80
C ASP A 18 -2.30 10.52 -6.14
N PRO A 19 -3.17 10.90 -7.10
CA PRO A 19 -4.29 10.06 -7.54
C PRO A 19 -3.89 8.66 -7.99
N ILE A 20 -2.68 8.49 -8.56
CA ILE A 20 -2.15 7.18 -8.95
C ILE A 20 -1.89 6.31 -7.72
N ASP A 21 -1.33 6.91 -6.67
CA ASP A 21 -0.99 6.20 -5.45
C ASP A 21 -2.26 5.82 -4.67
N LEU A 22 -3.28 6.68 -4.67
CA LEU A 22 -4.61 6.36 -4.10
C LEU A 22 -5.26 5.18 -4.83
N ARG A 23 -5.30 5.22 -6.16
CA ARG A 23 -5.85 4.12 -6.97
C ARG A 23 -5.08 2.82 -6.76
N ALA A 24 -3.75 2.87 -6.74
CA ALA A 24 -2.92 1.71 -6.48
C ALA A 24 -3.15 1.12 -5.08
N MET A 25 -3.39 1.96 -4.08
CA MET A 25 -3.67 1.54 -2.71
C MET A 25 -5.02 0.81 -2.63
N GLU A 26 -6.07 1.35 -3.25
CA GLU A 26 -7.39 0.72 -3.30
C GLU A 26 -7.34 -0.64 -4.00
N GLU A 27 -6.70 -0.71 -5.16
CA GLU A 27 -6.59 -1.96 -5.93
C GLU A 27 -5.71 -3.01 -5.23
N ALA A 28 -4.74 -2.56 -4.44
CA ALA A 28 -3.91 -3.43 -3.61
C ALA A 28 -4.63 -3.95 -2.36
N GLY A 29 -5.85 -3.50 -2.06
CA GLY A 29 -6.58 -3.86 -0.84
C GLY A 29 -6.02 -3.19 0.42
N GLY A 30 -5.34 -2.06 0.26
CA GLY A 30 -4.97 -1.19 1.36
C GLY A 30 -6.14 -0.34 1.85
N ARG A 31 -5.91 0.43 2.91
CA ARG A 31 -6.85 1.46 3.38
C ARG A 31 -6.15 2.78 3.64
N TYR A 32 -6.85 3.86 3.34
CA TYR A 32 -6.46 5.21 3.77
C TYR A 32 -6.85 5.40 5.25
N VAL A 33 -5.91 5.84 6.06
CA VAL A 33 -6.13 6.17 7.47
C VAL A 33 -5.97 7.67 7.63
N ASP A 34 -7.11 8.35 7.78
CA ASP A 34 -7.19 9.80 7.93
C ASP A 34 -6.96 10.20 9.40
N ILE A 35 -5.69 10.46 9.73
CA ILE A 35 -5.22 10.95 11.03
C ILE A 35 -4.32 12.17 10.78
N LYS A 36 -3.87 12.87 11.84
CA LYS A 36 -2.98 14.05 11.74
C LYS A 36 -1.84 13.92 10.73
N TYR A 37 -1.31 12.69 10.56
CA TYR A 37 -0.38 12.35 9.48
C TYR A 37 -0.93 11.16 8.71
N PRO A 38 -1.62 11.39 7.58
CA PRO A 38 -2.32 10.34 6.87
C PRO A 38 -1.40 9.17 6.49
N LYS A 39 -1.93 7.95 6.58
CA LYS A 39 -1.20 6.72 6.31
C LYS A 39 -1.96 5.82 5.34
N PHE A 40 -1.22 5.10 4.51
CA PHE A 40 -1.74 3.89 3.91
C PHE A 40 -1.47 2.73 4.85
N GLU A 41 -2.48 1.90 5.07
CA GLU A 41 -2.35 0.68 5.87
C GLU A 41 -2.67 -0.55 5.00
N PHE A 42 -1.80 -1.54 5.05
CA PHE A 42 -1.91 -2.79 4.32
C PHE A 42 -2.06 -3.98 5.27
N PRO A 43 -2.94 -4.96 4.97
CA PRO A 43 -3.13 -6.14 5.82
C PRO A 43 -1.90 -7.06 5.92
N SER A 44 -1.03 -7.06 4.91
CA SER A 44 0.18 -7.86 4.85
C SER A 44 1.21 -7.29 3.87
N GLU A 45 2.44 -7.81 3.91
CA GLU A 45 3.52 -7.47 2.98
C GLU A 45 3.15 -7.72 1.52
N ALA A 46 2.40 -8.80 1.23
CA ALA A 46 1.90 -9.09 -0.11
C ALA A 46 1.03 -7.95 -0.68
N HIS A 47 0.21 -7.30 0.15
CA HIS A 47 -0.61 -6.16 -0.28
C HIS A 47 0.26 -4.93 -0.54
N GLN A 48 1.27 -4.68 0.29
CA GLN A 48 2.22 -3.59 0.05
C GLN A 48 3.04 -3.80 -1.24
N MET A 49 3.48 -5.04 -1.50
CA MET A 49 4.16 -5.39 -2.75
C MET A 49 3.24 -5.20 -3.96
N LYS A 50 1.97 -5.62 -3.85
CA LYS A 50 0.95 -5.41 -4.88
C LYS A 50 0.75 -3.91 -5.16
N TYR A 51 0.65 -3.08 -4.11
CA TYR A 51 0.61 -1.62 -4.23
C TYR A 51 1.80 -1.08 -5.02
N ASN A 52 3.03 -1.47 -4.66
CA ASN A 52 4.24 -1.00 -5.35
C ASN A 52 4.26 -1.41 -6.82
N ARG A 53 3.76 -2.61 -7.15
CA ARG A 53 3.66 -3.09 -8.53
C ARG A 53 2.65 -2.26 -9.33
N ILE A 54 1.41 -2.12 -8.84
CA ILE A 54 0.35 -1.36 -9.53
C ILE A 54 0.78 0.09 -9.70
N ARG A 55 1.38 0.69 -8.66
CA ARG A 55 1.92 2.05 -8.72
C ARG A 55 2.94 2.23 -9.84
N LYS A 56 3.84 1.25 -10.05
CA LYS A 56 4.82 1.29 -11.15
C LYS A 56 4.15 1.13 -12.52
N GLU A 57 3.21 0.20 -12.64
CA GLU A 57 2.45 -0.04 -13.88
C GLU A 57 1.64 1.19 -14.30
N LEU A 58 0.94 1.83 -13.35
CA LEU A 58 0.14 3.04 -13.61
C LEU A 58 0.98 4.27 -13.96
N ARG A 59 2.22 4.37 -13.45
CA ARG A 59 3.15 5.46 -13.78
C ARG A 59 3.84 5.30 -15.14
N GLY A 60 3.51 4.25 -15.89
CA GLY A 60 4.01 4.07 -17.25
C GLY A 60 5.33 3.30 -17.35
N GLY A 61 5.79 2.64 -16.28
CA GLY A 61 6.84 1.62 -16.38
C GLY A 61 8.11 2.02 -17.14
N GLU A 62 8.61 3.26 -17.02
CA GLU A 62 9.98 3.58 -17.47
C GLU A 62 10.97 3.03 -16.43
N GLY A 63 11.32 1.76 -16.61
CA GLY A 63 12.31 1.05 -15.78
C GLY A 63 12.62 -0.38 -16.21
N SER A 64 12.19 -0.79 -17.41
CA SER A 64 12.64 -2.03 -18.05
C SER A 64 13.16 -1.76 -19.45
N SER A 65 14.17 -0.90 -19.53
CA SER A 65 15.17 -0.96 -20.58
C SER A 65 16.53 -0.87 -19.89
N GLU A 66 16.95 -1.98 -19.27
CA GLU A 66 18.36 -2.28 -19.11
C GLU A 66 18.66 -3.50 -19.98
N SER A 67 19.61 -3.27 -20.89
CA SER A 67 20.19 -4.18 -21.87
C SER A 67 20.98 -5.31 -21.26
#